data_AF-A0A4P5XHK1-F1
#
_entry.id   AF-A0A4P5XHK1-F1
#
_cell.length_a   1.000
_cell.length_b   1.000
_cell.length_c   1.000
_cell.angle_alpha   90.00
_cell.angle_beta   90.00
_cell.angle_gamma   90.00
#
_symmetry.space_group_name_H-M   'P 1'
#
loop_
_entity.id
_entity.type
_entity.pdbx_description
1 polymer ?
#
loop_
_entity_poly.entity_id
_entity_poly.type
_entity_poly.pdbx_seq_one_letter_code
_entity_poly.pdbx_strand_id
1 'polypeptide(L)'
;MLADVLDMYFDGWFPMHDAVRGVTEWVQPQERAMIPLDARFVVPRTTRQALARGKFVVTIDCAFAAVIEGCWKRERDGSWLHEEIVEMFVALHEAGYAHSVEAWVVREGGGERELVGGLYGLALGKVFAGESMFSLPERGGTEASKVCLVKLVEELRAREFVGLDSQLYNPHLEQFGLVEVAREEYLALLAKQRGALKAESWRREA
;
A
#
# COMPACT_ATOMS: atom_id res chain seq x y z
N MET A 1 -22.04 -2.90 1.80
CA MET A 1 -21.14 -4.05 1.99
C MET A 1 -19.74 -3.83 1.40
N LEU A 2 -19.54 -3.55 0.10
CA LEU A 2 -18.25 -3.04 -0.42
C LEU A 2 -18.32 -1.58 -0.88
N ALA A 3 -19.46 -1.18 -1.46
CA ALA A 3 -19.73 0.20 -1.83
C ALA A 3 -19.60 1.16 -0.64
N ASP A 4 -20.18 0.81 0.51
CA ASP A 4 -20.07 1.63 1.73
C ASP A 4 -18.61 1.83 2.19
N VAL A 5 -17.78 0.78 2.06
CA VAL A 5 -16.34 0.87 2.38
C VAL A 5 -15.66 1.83 1.42
N LEU A 6 -15.90 1.68 0.12
CA LEU A 6 -15.35 2.59 -0.89
C LEU A 6 -15.82 4.04 -0.67
N ASP A 7 -17.08 4.25 -0.31
CA ASP A 7 -17.64 5.56 0.02
C ASP A 7 -16.93 6.20 1.21
N MET A 8 -16.69 5.42 2.28
CA MET A 8 -15.91 5.88 3.43
C MET A 8 -14.49 6.30 3.01
N TYR A 9 -13.82 5.52 2.17
CA TYR A 9 -12.51 5.89 1.62
C TYR A 9 -12.55 7.15 0.74
N PHE A 10 -13.56 7.31 -0.10
CA PHE A 10 -13.75 8.54 -0.90
C PHE A 10 -14.05 9.77 -0.04
N ASP A 11 -14.64 9.56 1.13
CA ASP A 11 -14.84 10.58 2.16
C ASP A 11 -13.61 10.72 3.08
N GLY A 12 -12.49 10.09 2.72
CA GLY A 12 -11.19 10.22 3.38
C GLY A 12 -11.03 9.44 4.68
N TRP A 13 -11.99 8.59 5.03
CA TRP A 13 -11.92 7.71 6.18
C TRP A 13 -11.16 6.43 5.86
N PHE A 14 -10.45 5.89 6.85
CA PHE A 14 -9.83 4.55 6.76
C PHE A 14 -9.99 3.82 8.10
N PRO A 15 -10.09 2.49 8.12
CA PRO A 15 -10.33 1.72 9.33
C PRO A 15 -9.02 1.46 10.07
N MET A 16 -9.08 1.53 11.40
CA MET A 16 -8.01 1.14 12.31
C MET A 16 -8.59 0.36 13.47
N HIS A 17 -8.00 -0.79 13.79
CA HIS A 17 -8.36 -1.55 14.99
C HIS A 17 -7.68 -0.96 16.23
N ASP A 18 -8.47 -0.63 17.26
CA ASP A 18 -7.97 -0.32 18.59
C ASP A 18 -7.89 -1.62 19.41
N ALA A 19 -6.68 -2.17 19.55
CA ALA A 19 -6.44 -3.41 20.30
C ALA A 19 -6.74 -3.30 21.80
N VAL A 20 -6.75 -2.08 22.38
CA VAL A 20 -7.09 -1.86 23.79
C VAL A 20 -8.59 -1.95 24.00
N ARG A 21 -9.36 -1.38 23.08
CA ARG A 21 -10.83 -1.38 23.13
C ARG A 21 -11.46 -2.60 22.46
N GLY A 22 -10.72 -3.29 21.59
CA GLY A 22 -11.19 -4.44 20.81
C GLY A 22 -12.23 -4.05 19.75
N VAL A 23 -12.14 -2.85 19.19
CA VAL A 23 -13.08 -2.34 18.17
C VAL A 23 -12.33 -1.74 17.00
N THR A 24 -12.88 -1.86 15.79
CA THR A 24 -12.41 -1.12 14.62
C THR A 24 -13.15 0.21 14.50
N GLU A 25 -12.38 1.28 14.41
CA GLU A 25 -12.86 2.64 14.24
C GLU A 25 -12.46 3.16 12.85
N TRP A 26 -13.31 4.00 12.25
CA TRP A 26 -12.96 4.75 11.05
C TRP A 26 -12.35 6.07 11.47
N VAL A 27 -11.17 6.38 10.94
CA VAL A 27 -10.38 7.57 11.29
C VAL A 27 -10.23 8.49 10.09
N GLN A 28 -10.29 9.80 10.34
CA GLN A 28 -10.06 10.84 9.33
C GLN A 28 -9.25 11.99 9.95
N PRO A 29 -7.92 12.03 9.72
CA PRO A 29 -7.05 13.05 10.30
C PRO A 29 -7.27 14.42 9.64
N GLN A 30 -6.84 15.48 10.33
CA GLN A 30 -6.87 16.87 9.81
C GLN A 30 -5.82 17.08 8.71
N GLU A 31 -4.66 16.45 8.87
CA GLU A 31 -3.57 16.41 7.90
C GLU A 31 -3.46 15.01 7.32
N ARG A 32 -3.30 14.90 6.01
CA ARG A 32 -3.15 13.64 5.29
C ARG A 32 -1.73 13.51 4.76
N ALA A 33 -1.06 12.43 5.10
CA ALA A 33 0.28 12.15 4.59
C ALA A 33 0.20 11.52 3.19
N MET A 34 0.97 12.06 2.25
CA MET A 34 1.03 11.61 0.86
C MET A 34 2.46 11.49 0.38
N ILE A 35 2.70 10.48 -0.45
CA ILE A 35 3.98 10.31 -1.16
C ILE A 35 3.84 10.97 -2.55
N PRO A 36 4.73 11.91 -2.91
CA PRO A 36 4.66 12.57 -4.20
C PRO A 36 4.94 11.59 -5.33
N LEU A 37 4.24 11.77 -6.46
CA LEU A 37 4.49 11.02 -7.69
C LEU A 37 5.33 11.82 -8.70
N ASP A 38 5.84 13.00 -8.33
CA ASP A 38 6.68 13.86 -9.15
C ASP A 38 8.16 13.82 -8.74
N ALA A 39 8.97 14.80 -9.18
CA ALA A 39 10.40 14.88 -8.88
C ALA A 39 10.74 14.97 -7.38
N ARG A 40 9.78 15.24 -6.50
CA ARG A 40 9.97 15.23 -5.04
C ARG A 40 10.11 13.82 -4.48
N PHE A 41 9.69 12.77 -5.21
CA PHE A 41 9.90 11.39 -4.77
C PHE A 41 11.38 11.03 -4.78
N VAL A 42 11.91 10.67 -3.62
CA VAL A 42 13.32 10.30 -3.46
C VAL A 42 13.44 8.81 -3.20
N VAL A 43 14.35 8.12 -3.89
CA VAL A 43 14.68 6.74 -3.54
C VAL A 43 15.93 6.72 -2.65
N PRO A 44 15.88 6.22 -1.40
CA PRO A 44 17.04 6.14 -0.53
C PRO A 44 18.20 5.36 -1.14
N ARG A 45 19.44 5.72 -0.76
CA ARG A 45 20.66 5.12 -1.33
C ARG A 45 20.67 3.59 -1.23
N THR A 46 20.29 3.03 -0.08
CA THR A 46 20.27 1.58 0.16
C THR A 46 19.25 0.88 -0.73
N THR A 47 18.08 1.49 -0.89
CA THR A 47 17.01 0.97 -1.75
C THR A 47 17.42 1.00 -3.22
N ARG A 48 18.07 2.09 -3.68
CA ARG A 48 18.67 2.14 -5.03
C ARG A 48 19.69 1.02 -5.27
N GLN A 49 20.51 0.71 -4.27
CA GLN A 49 21.48 -0.39 -4.36
C GLN A 49 20.79 -1.76 -4.41
N ALA A 50 19.73 -1.97 -3.63
CA ALA A 50 18.95 -3.20 -3.67
C ALA A 50 18.28 -3.42 -5.05
N LEU A 51 17.70 -2.36 -5.63
CA LEU A 51 17.13 -2.36 -6.97
C LEU A 51 18.18 -2.68 -8.03
N ALA A 52 19.32 -1.99 -8.01
CA ALA A 52 20.39 -2.16 -9.01
C ALA A 52 21.00 -3.58 -9.00
N ARG A 53 20.97 -4.26 -7.85
CA ARG A 53 21.44 -5.65 -7.71
C ARG A 53 20.42 -6.70 -8.17
N GLY A 54 19.19 -6.30 -8.47
CA GLY A 54 18.13 -7.25 -8.82
C GLY A 54 17.83 -8.25 -7.70
N LYS A 55 17.95 -7.82 -6.43
CA LYS A 55 17.86 -8.70 -5.25
C LYS A 55 16.50 -9.43 -5.14
N PHE A 56 15.45 -8.80 -5.66
CA PHE A 56 14.08 -9.30 -5.54
C PHE A 56 13.45 -9.47 -6.91
N VAL A 57 12.69 -10.54 -7.07
CA VAL A 57 11.65 -10.61 -8.10
C VAL A 57 10.45 -9.88 -7.54
N VAL A 58 9.94 -8.88 -8.26
CA VAL A 58 8.75 -8.12 -7.84
C VAL A 58 7.56 -8.52 -8.70
N THR A 59 6.43 -8.80 -8.06
CA THR A 59 5.16 -9.09 -8.73
C THR A 59 4.05 -8.17 -8.20
N ILE A 60 2.90 -8.20 -8.87
CA ILE A 60 1.71 -7.45 -8.50
C ILE A 60 0.54 -8.42 -8.49
N ASP A 61 -0.34 -8.32 -7.48
CA ASP A 61 -1.56 -9.11 -7.33
C ASP A 61 -1.36 -10.64 -7.41
N CYS A 62 -0.17 -11.13 -7.09
CA CYS A 62 0.14 -12.56 -7.14
C CYS A 62 -0.05 -13.26 -5.80
N ALA A 63 -0.06 -12.53 -4.68
CA ALA A 63 -0.21 -13.11 -3.35
C ALA A 63 -0.80 -12.15 -2.32
N PHE A 64 -1.92 -11.46 -2.65
CA PHE A 64 -2.55 -10.45 -1.79
C PHE A 64 -2.80 -10.94 -0.35
N ALA A 65 -3.42 -12.11 -0.20
CA ALA A 65 -3.71 -12.70 1.11
C ALA A 65 -2.44 -12.92 1.95
N ALA A 66 -1.34 -13.35 1.33
CA ALA A 66 -0.06 -13.54 2.02
C ALA A 66 0.60 -12.20 2.40
N VAL A 67 0.40 -11.15 1.59
CA VAL A 67 0.92 -9.80 1.89
C VAL A 67 0.21 -9.19 3.08
N ILE A 68 -1.13 -9.21 3.11
CA ILE A 68 -1.89 -8.65 4.22
C ILE A 68 -1.64 -9.43 5.53
N GLU A 69 -1.52 -10.76 5.44
CA GLU A 69 -1.12 -11.59 6.57
C GLU A 69 0.30 -11.27 7.06
N GLY A 70 1.23 -11.01 6.13
CA GLY A 70 2.59 -10.56 6.45
C GLY A 70 2.62 -9.22 7.19
N CYS A 71 1.76 -8.28 6.79
CA CYS A 71 1.57 -7.00 7.49
C CYS A 71 0.99 -7.22 8.89
N TRP A 72 -0.06 -8.04 9.01
CA TRP A 72 -0.69 -8.34 10.29
C TRP A 72 0.28 -8.99 11.28
N LYS A 73 1.07 -9.97 10.83
CA LYS A 73 2.06 -10.68 11.65
C LYS A 73 3.27 -9.83 12.06
N ARG A 74 3.53 -8.72 11.39
CA ARG A 74 4.64 -7.80 11.73
C ARG A 74 4.31 -6.94 12.94
N GLU A 75 3.05 -6.50 13.05
CA GLU A 75 2.56 -5.60 14.08
C GLU A 75 2.25 -6.33 15.41
N ARG A 76 3.03 -7.38 15.75
CA ARG A 76 2.86 -8.21 16.97
C ARG A 76 2.84 -7.29 18.20
N ASP A 77 1.63 -7.13 18.75
CA ASP A 77 1.22 -6.26 19.86
C ASP A 77 0.71 -4.87 19.41
N GLY A 78 -0.62 -4.66 19.47
CA GLY A 78 -1.24 -3.36 19.14
C GLY A 78 -1.52 -3.12 17.65
N SER A 79 -1.50 -4.17 16.83
CA SER A 79 -1.82 -4.11 15.41
C SER A 79 -3.17 -3.44 15.16
N TRP A 80 -3.16 -2.39 14.35
CA TRP A 80 -4.37 -1.81 13.78
C TRP A 80 -5.00 -2.72 12.71
N LEU A 81 -4.27 -3.70 12.18
CA LEU A 81 -4.86 -4.81 11.40
C LEU A 81 -5.47 -5.84 12.35
N HIS A 82 -6.75 -6.10 12.16
CA HIS A 82 -7.50 -7.16 12.81
C HIS A 82 -8.22 -8.01 11.74
N GLU A 83 -8.71 -9.20 12.13
CA GLU A 83 -9.35 -10.17 11.22
C GLU A 83 -10.42 -9.54 10.33
N GLU A 84 -11.28 -8.69 10.89
CA GLU A 84 -12.34 -8.00 10.12
C GLU A 84 -11.79 -7.06 9.02
N ILE A 85 -10.67 -6.38 9.26
CA ILE A 85 -10.01 -5.53 8.26
C ILE A 85 -9.36 -6.41 7.19
N VAL A 86 -8.77 -7.54 7.59
CA VAL A 86 -8.19 -8.52 6.65
C VAL A 86 -9.26 -9.05 5.71
N GLU A 87 -10.40 -9.52 6.25
CA GLU A 87 -11.53 -10.02 5.45
C GLU A 87 -12.07 -8.95 4.49
N MET A 88 -12.25 -7.72 4.98
CA MET A 88 -12.69 -6.59 4.16
C MET A 88 -11.75 -6.34 2.97
N PHE A 89 -10.43 -6.34 3.20
CA PHE A 89 -9.45 -6.11 2.14
C PHE A 89 -9.32 -7.27 1.16
N VAL A 90 -9.47 -8.52 1.62
CA VAL A 90 -9.55 -9.69 0.73
C VAL A 90 -10.77 -9.57 -0.18
N ALA A 91 -11.93 -9.21 0.36
CA ALA A 91 -13.13 -8.99 -0.46
C ALA A 91 -12.97 -7.83 -1.46
N LEU A 92 -12.29 -6.74 -1.07
CA LEU A 92 -11.96 -5.64 -1.98
C LEU A 92 -10.98 -6.07 -3.08
N HIS A 93 -10.02 -6.95 -2.78
CA HIS A 93 -9.09 -7.50 -3.77
C HIS A 93 -9.81 -8.41 -4.78
N GLU A 94 -10.66 -9.31 -4.31
CA GLU A 94 -11.49 -10.17 -5.16
C GLU A 94 -12.42 -9.35 -6.08
N ALA A 95 -12.93 -8.22 -5.57
CA ALA A 95 -13.70 -7.25 -6.34
C ALA A 95 -12.86 -6.36 -7.27
N GLY A 96 -11.52 -6.47 -7.22
CA GLY A 96 -10.57 -5.75 -8.07
C GLY A 96 -10.25 -4.32 -7.63
N TYR A 97 -10.55 -3.91 -6.40
CA TYR A 97 -10.22 -2.57 -5.91
C TYR A 97 -8.92 -2.53 -5.11
N ALA A 98 -8.62 -3.59 -4.36
CA ALA A 98 -7.41 -3.67 -3.56
C ALA A 98 -6.32 -4.47 -4.28
N HIS A 99 -5.08 -4.01 -4.12
CA HIS A 99 -3.93 -4.53 -4.86
C HIS A 99 -2.70 -4.66 -4.00
N SER A 100 -1.84 -5.60 -4.36
CA SER A 100 -0.58 -5.87 -3.66
C SER A 100 0.62 -5.78 -4.59
N VAL A 101 1.77 -5.44 -4.00
CA VAL A 101 3.09 -5.53 -4.64
C VAL A 101 3.96 -6.42 -3.78
N GLU A 102 4.45 -7.51 -4.35
CA GLU A 102 5.19 -8.55 -3.62
C GLU A 102 6.67 -8.54 -3.96
N ALA A 103 7.54 -8.71 -2.96
CA ALA A 103 8.96 -8.93 -3.15
C ALA A 103 9.35 -10.37 -2.78
N TRP A 104 9.93 -11.07 -3.74
CA TRP A 104 10.33 -12.47 -3.61
C TRP A 104 11.84 -12.62 -3.72
N VAL A 105 12.41 -13.52 -2.93
CA VAL A 105 13.76 -14.06 -3.18
C VAL A 105 13.64 -15.43 -3.84
N VAL A 106 14.57 -15.76 -4.73
CA VAL A 106 14.70 -17.11 -5.28
C VAL A 106 15.62 -17.90 -4.37
N ARG A 107 15.13 -19.02 -3.81
CA ARG A 107 15.94 -19.88 -2.95
C ARG A 107 16.99 -20.64 -3.76
N GLU A 108 18.20 -20.72 -3.22
CA GLU A 108 19.28 -21.52 -3.81
C GLU A 108 18.89 -23.00 -3.83
N GLY A 109 19.12 -23.68 -4.95
CA GLY A 109 18.95 -25.14 -5.06
C GLY A 109 17.57 -25.67 -5.47
N GLY A 110 16.55 -24.82 -5.64
CA GLY A 110 15.20 -25.29 -6.02
C GLY A 110 14.39 -24.36 -6.95
N GLY A 111 14.82 -23.12 -7.16
CA GLY A 111 14.11 -22.15 -8.01
C GLY A 111 12.79 -21.63 -7.42
N GLU A 112 12.38 -22.14 -6.26
CA GLU A 112 11.19 -21.67 -5.54
C GLU A 112 11.36 -20.22 -5.07
N ARG A 113 10.27 -19.46 -5.16
CA ARG A 113 10.20 -18.07 -4.71
C ARG A 113 9.65 -18.02 -3.30
N GLU A 114 10.32 -17.30 -2.43
CA GLU A 114 9.85 -17.02 -1.07
C GLU A 114 9.47 -15.55 -0.95
N LEU A 115 8.26 -15.29 -0.42
CA LEU A 115 7.78 -13.95 -0.13
C LEU A 115 8.54 -13.39 1.08
N VAL A 116 9.25 -12.29 0.89
CA VAL A 116 10.09 -11.67 1.93
C VAL A 116 9.71 -10.23 2.23
N GLY A 117 8.68 -9.72 1.58
CA GLY A 117 8.11 -8.42 1.85
C GLY A 117 7.02 -8.09 0.85
N GLY A 118 6.29 -7.03 1.14
CA GLY A 118 5.22 -6.57 0.28
C GLY A 118 4.55 -5.35 0.85
N LEU A 119 3.64 -4.80 0.06
CA LEU A 119 2.69 -3.77 0.46
C LEU A 119 1.35 -4.04 -0.21
N TYR A 120 0.28 -3.51 0.38
CA TYR A 120 -1.03 -3.53 -0.25
C TYR A 120 -1.71 -2.17 -0.10
N GLY A 121 -2.75 -1.95 -0.90
CA GLY A 121 -3.55 -0.73 -0.85
C GLY A 121 -4.77 -0.79 -1.74
N LEU A 122 -5.48 0.33 -1.83
CA LEU A 122 -6.76 0.49 -2.51
C LEU A 122 -6.66 1.51 -3.65
N ALA A 123 -7.15 1.15 -4.83
CA ALA A 123 -7.27 2.06 -5.96
C ALA A 123 -8.61 2.82 -5.92
N LEU A 124 -8.55 4.12 -5.66
CA LEU A 124 -9.67 5.07 -5.60
C LEU A 124 -9.64 5.96 -6.85
N GLY A 125 -9.95 5.36 -8.00
CA GLY A 125 -9.74 5.99 -9.31
C GLY A 125 -8.25 6.17 -9.60
N LYS A 126 -7.75 7.41 -9.71
CA LYS A 126 -6.31 7.69 -9.90
C LYS A 126 -5.57 8.08 -8.60
N VAL A 127 -6.14 7.77 -7.45
CA VAL A 127 -5.44 7.84 -6.15
C VAL A 127 -5.27 6.42 -5.63
N PHE A 128 -4.07 6.09 -5.15
CA PHE A 128 -3.81 4.81 -4.48
C PHE A 128 -3.61 5.06 -3.00
N ALA A 129 -4.47 4.50 -2.15
CA ALA A 129 -4.32 4.51 -0.70
C ALA A 129 -3.46 3.31 -0.29
N GLY A 130 -2.19 3.53 0.05
CA GLY A 130 -1.28 2.49 0.52
C GLY A 130 -1.54 2.19 1.97
N GLU A 131 -1.94 0.98 2.31
CA GLU A 131 -2.45 0.62 3.64
C GLU A 131 -1.36 0.17 4.59
N SER A 132 -0.59 -0.83 4.17
CA SER A 132 0.51 -1.33 5.00
C SER A 132 1.59 -1.97 4.15
N MET A 133 2.73 -2.20 4.79
CA MET A 133 3.85 -2.88 4.18
C MET A 133 4.69 -3.63 5.21
N PHE A 134 5.36 -4.68 4.78
CA PHE A 134 6.23 -5.49 5.62
C PHE A 134 7.50 -5.93 4.89
N SER A 135 8.53 -6.22 5.68
CA SER A 135 9.74 -6.89 5.23
C SER A 135 10.07 -7.98 6.25
N LEU A 136 10.70 -9.07 5.78
CA LEU A 136 11.20 -10.17 6.60
C LEU A 136 12.74 -10.24 6.45
N PRO A 137 13.51 -9.36 7.14
CA PRO A 137 14.96 -9.30 7.00
C PRO A 137 15.65 -10.63 7.28
N GLU A 138 15.14 -11.41 8.24
CA GLU A 138 15.63 -12.74 8.62
C GLU A 138 15.51 -13.76 7.49
N ARG A 139 14.65 -13.50 6.50
CA ARG A 139 14.48 -14.31 5.28
C ARG A 139 15.16 -13.68 4.05
N GLY A 140 16.05 -12.72 4.28
CA GLY A 140 16.72 -11.97 3.21
C GLY A 140 15.93 -10.75 2.71
N GLY A 141 14.81 -10.41 3.33
CA GLY A 141 13.91 -9.31 2.97
C GLY A 141 14.40 -7.90 3.30
N THR A 142 15.68 -7.69 3.66
CA THR A 142 16.19 -6.33 3.90
C THR A 142 15.99 -5.44 2.68
N GLU A 143 15.29 -4.32 2.87
CA GLU A 143 14.83 -3.36 1.84
C GLU A 143 13.63 -3.84 0.97
N ALA A 144 13.00 -4.97 1.26
CA ALA A 144 11.93 -5.53 0.43
C ALA A 144 10.70 -4.61 0.30
N SER A 145 10.12 -4.12 1.41
CA SER A 145 8.97 -3.22 1.37
C SER A 145 9.27 -1.90 0.66
N LYS A 146 10.48 -1.37 0.84
CA LYS A 146 10.94 -0.15 0.15
C LYS A 146 11.08 -0.37 -1.35
N VAL A 147 11.57 -1.54 -1.77
CA VAL A 147 11.61 -1.92 -3.18
C VAL A 147 10.20 -2.04 -3.74
N CYS A 148 9.26 -2.65 -3.01
CA CYS A 148 7.85 -2.68 -3.39
C CYS A 148 7.26 -1.26 -3.52
N LEU A 149 7.58 -0.34 -2.61
CA LEU A 149 7.12 1.06 -2.68
C LEU A 149 7.66 1.78 -3.91
N VAL A 150 8.94 1.61 -4.25
CA VAL A 150 9.50 2.19 -5.47
C VAL A 150 8.81 1.62 -6.70
N LYS A 151 8.58 0.30 -6.75
CA LYS A 151 7.85 -0.34 -7.85
C LYS A 151 6.40 0.12 -7.95
N LEU A 152 5.72 0.30 -6.82
CA LEU A 152 4.40 0.92 -6.75
C LEU A 152 4.43 2.31 -7.41
N VAL A 153 5.35 3.19 -7.00
CA VAL A 153 5.43 4.54 -7.57
C VAL A 153 5.72 4.53 -9.08
N GLU A 154 6.58 3.62 -9.55
CA GLU A 154 6.81 3.43 -10.99
C GLU A 154 5.52 3.04 -11.74
N GLU A 155 4.74 2.11 -11.21
CA GLU A 155 3.46 1.69 -11.79
C GLU A 155 2.42 2.81 -11.76
N LEU A 156 2.29 3.51 -10.63
CA LEU A 156 1.37 4.64 -10.48
C LEU A 156 1.67 5.73 -11.51
N ARG A 157 2.95 6.09 -11.68
CA ARG A 157 3.39 7.06 -12.71
C ARG A 157 3.07 6.59 -14.12
N ALA A 158 3.40 5.33 -14.43
CA ALA A 158 3.14 4.75 -15.76
C ALA A 158 1.65 4.70 -16.11
N ARG A 159 0.77 4.72 -15.10
CA ARG A 159 -0.68 4.69 -15.23
C ARG A 159 -1.33 6.04 -14.94
N GLU A 160 -0.54 7.11 -14.86
CA GLU A 160 -1.02 8.48 -14.65
C GLU A 160 -1.87 8.64 -13.38
N PHE A 161 -1.53 7.92 -12.32
CA PHE A 161 -2.08 8.18 -10.99
C PHE A 161 -1.62 9.57 -10.51
N VAL A 162 -2.50 10.23 -9.76
CA VAL A 162 -2.32 11.61 -9.31
C VAL A 162 -2.01 11.71 -7.82
N GLY A 163 -2.11 10.60 -7.07
CA GLY A 163 -1.78 10.58 -5.65
C GLY A 163 -1.46 9.18 -5.12
N LEU A 164 -0.51 9.14 -4.20
CA LEU A 164 -0.24 7.99 -3.33
C LEU A 164 -0.45 8.44 -1.89
N ASP A 165 -1.57 8.01 -1.30
CA ASP A 165 -1.94 8.27 0.09
C ASP A 165 -1.24 7.27 1.01
N SER A 166 -0.68 7.76 2.12
CA SER A 166 -0.10 6.95 3.20
C SER A 166 -0.74 7.22 4.56
N GLN A 167 -1.95 7.79 4.53
CA GLN A 167 -2.81 8.13 5.65
C GLN A 167 -2.18 9.08 6.67
N LEU A 168 -1.35 8.53 7.56
CA LEU A 168 -0.70 9.22 8.66
C LEU A 168 0.78 9.43 8.38
N TYR A 169 1.32 10.50 8.95
CA TYR A 169 2.74 10.78 8.86
C TYR A 169 3.57 9.64 9.46
N ASN A 170 4.63 9.25 8.76
CA ASN A 170 5.51 8.17 9.17
C ASN A 170 6.98 8.54 8.88
N PRO A 171 7.84 8.65 9.89
CA PRO A 171 9.27 8.93 9.71
C PRO A 171 9.98 7.95 8.76
N HIS A 172 9.49 6.70 8.67
CA HIS A 172 9.99 5.74 7.69
C HIS A 172 9.70 6.16 6.26
N LEU A 173 8.58 6.83 5.99
CA LEU A 173 8.20 7.26 4.65
C LEU A 173 8.76 8.63 4.27
N GLU A 174 9.15 9.47 5.24
CA GLU A 174 9.81 10.75 4.97
C GLU A 174 11.03 10.65 4.05
N GLN A 175 11.81 9.58 4.17
CA GLN A 175 12.96 9.34 3.31
C GLN A 175 12.60 9.24 1.81
N PHE A 176 11.30 9.10 1.48
CA PHE A 176 10.77 9.07 0.13
C PHE A 176 10.17 10.41 -0.35
N GLY A 177 10.28 11.47 0.45
CA GLY A 177 9.75 12.80 0.13
C GLY A 177 8.30 13.01 0.57
N LEU A 178 7.86 12.28 1.60
CA LEU A 178 6.53 12.40 2.20
C LEU A 178 6.17 13.87 2.44
N VAL A 179 4.93 14.24 2.13
CA VAL A 179 4.35 15.55 2.41
C VAL A 179 3.05 15.37 3.19
N GLU A 180 2.67 16.37 3.99
CA GLU A 180 1.33 16.46 4.56
C GLU A 180 0.52 17.50 3.79
N VAL A 181 -0.76 17.20 3.57
CA VAL A 181 -1.72 18.12 2.95
C VAL A 181 -2.95 18.23 3.85
N ALA A 182 -3.59 19.39 3.86
CA ALA A 182 -4.83 19.59 4.59
C ALA A 182 -5.90 18.61 4.07
N ARG A 183 -6.73 18.09 4.96
CA ARG A 183 -7.82 17.18 4.62
C ARG A 183 -8.70 17.72 3.49
N GLU A 184 -9.01 19.01 3.49
CA GLU A 184 -9.85 19.62 2.48
C GLU A 184 -9.24 19.50 1.08
N GLU A 185 -7.92 19.62 0.96
CA GLU A 185 -7.18 19.42 -0.30
C GLU A 185 -7.23 17.95 -0.74
N TYR A 186 -7.04 17.03 0.20
CA TYR A 186 -7.14 15.59 -0.05
C TYR A 186 -8.55 15.17 -0.50
N LEU A 187 -9.59 15.65 0.17
CA LEU A 187 -10.98 15.37 -0.21
C LEU A 187 -11.34 15.98 -1.57
N ALA A 188 -10.84 17.19 -1.88
CA ALA A 188 -11.00 17.78 -3.20
C ALA A 188 -10.31 16.96 -4.30
N LEU A 189 -9.19 16.30 -4.00
CA LEU A 189 -8.53 15.36 -4.90
C LEU A 189 -9.38 14.10 -5.12
N LEU A 190 -9.86 13.45 -4.04
CA LEU A 190 -10.69 12.25 -4.11
C LEU A 190 -12.02 12.48 -4.83
N ALA A 191 -12.67 13.62 -4.60
CA ALA A 191 -13.93 13.99 -5.26
C ALA A 191 -13.81 13.98 -6.80
N LYS A 192 -12.66 14.39 -7.35
CA LYS A 192 -12.38 14.33 -8.80
C LYS A 192 -12.23 12.90 -9.32
N GLN A 193 -11.91 11.94 -8.45
CA GLN A 193 -11.70 10.54 -8.80
C GLN A 193 -12.94 9.66 -8.64
N ARG A 194 -13.93 10.09 -7.87
CA ARG A 194 -15.14 9.31 -7.58
C ARG A 194 -15.86 8.81 -8.84
N GLY A 195 -15.94 9.63 -9.89
CA GLY A 195 -16.52 9.24 -11.19
C GLY A 195 -15.63 8.38 -12.09
N ALA A 196 -14.34 8.26 -11.76
CA ALA A 196 -13.36 7.44 -12.48
C ALA A 196 -13.13 6.08 -11.82
N LEU A 197 -13.83 5.77 -10.72
CA LEU A 197 -13.71 4.50 -10.02
C LEU A 197 -14.09 3.33 -10.94
N LYS A 198 -13.12 2.47 -11.19
CA LYS A 198 -13.31 1.18 -11.85
C LYS A 198 -12.41 0.17 -11.16
N ALA A 199 -12.92 -1.03 -10.91
CA ALA A 199 -12.11 -2.17 -10.46
C ALA A 199 -10.93 -2.50 -11.42
N GLU A 200 -10.99 -1.99 -12.65
CA GLU A 200 -9.96 -2.19 -13.66
C GLU A 200 -9.00 -1.00 -13.76
N SER A 201 -9.17 0.06 -12.95
CA SER A 201 -8.27 1.24 -12.96
C SER A 201 -6.81 0.88 -12.65
N TRP A 202 -6.60 -0.25 -12.00
CA TRP A 202 -5.32 -0.89 -11.72
C TRP A 202 -4.89 -1.94 -12.75
N ARG A 203 -5.74 -2.37 -13.68
CA ARG A 203 -5.35 -3.31 -14.74
C ARG A 203 -4.80 -2.50 -15.92
N ARG A 204 -3.67 -2.92 -16.48
CA ARG A 204 -3.25 -2.40 -17.79
C ARG A 204 -4.31 -2.89 -18.77
N GLU A 205 -4.91 -1.99 -19.54
CA GLU A 205 -5.46 -2.41 -20.83
C GLU A 205 -4.30 -3.10 -21.58
N ALA A 206 -4.52 -4.37 -21.93
CA ALA A 206 -3.51 -5.23 -22.55
C ALA A 206 -3.14 -4.74 -23.95
#